data_AF-A0A351SQI0-F1
#
_entry.id   AF-A0A351SQI0-F1
#
_cell.length_a   1.000
_cell.length_b   1.000
_cell.length_c   1.000
_cell.angle_alpha   90.00
_cell.angle_beta   90.00
_cell.angle_gamma   90.00
#
_symmetry.space_group_name_H-M   'P 1'
#
loop_
_entity.id
_entity.type
_entity.pdbx_description
1 polymer ?
#
loop_
_entity_poly.entity_id
_entity_poly.type
_entity_poly.pdbx_seq_one_letter_code
_entity_poly.pdbx_strand_id
1 'polypeptide(L)'
;MREFMKNGVKYTIIVLIILLMGVLIFFGGKALSKAREEKRIKNATVIVELVQDRKVGFASKKRVSDFIENINGNIVDDFLVDTTSLGEKTIEFEYINDEGIKIPQTFNIQVEDTTPPIVWLGSSYSITTKFDSTLEEKIMCADDHDDEPSCKVEGEYDTKKAGSYKVKFVAEDSSGNRTEIPFTLNVTNPTSGGGSGYVPSKYKFEDAKADLGNEGVKFGIDVSSWQGDLDFEKLKNAGVEFAFVRVGSKKGLGGEFFLDSKFDRNMTGFNEVGIPVGSYFYSYARNEDEAREEAEWVVQYLKKYKVDLPVAFDFEDWSRYNRYKMSLYKLNRNAEVFIETLNKHGYEGMLYGSLNYLNKLWDTEGKTVWVAHYTKNADYQGKFKFWQFSAAGKIDGVPGDVDMDIMYE
;
A
#
# COMPACT_ATOMS: atom_id res chain seq x y z
N MET A 1 -59.90 -43.26 34.57
CA MET A 1 -59.56 -42.56 33.29
C MET A 1 -59.88 -41.05 33.34
N ARG A 2 -61.08 -40.61 33.73
CA ARG A 2 -61.43 -39.17 33.87
C ARG A 2 -60.60 -38.38 34.90
N GLU A 3 -60.21 -39.02 36.00
CA GLU A 3 -59.45 -38.37 37.08
C GLU A 3 -57.97 -38.18 36.73
N PHE A 4 -57.38 -39.14 36.01
CA PHE A 4 -56.01 -39.06 35.47
C PHE A 4 -55.86 -37.94 34.43
N MET A 5 -56.86 -37.77 33.54
CA MET A 5 -56.87 -36.67 32.57
C MET A 5 -57.05 -35.29 33.22
N LYS A 6 -57.85 -35.18 34.30
CA LYS A 6 -58.01 -33.93 35.08
C LYS A 6 -56.71 -33.50 35.77
N ASN A 7 -55.96 -34.45 36.31
CA ASN A 7 -54.68 -34.18 36.95
C ASN A 7 -53.61 -33.80 35.92
N GLY A 8 -53.54 -34.50 34.77
CA GLY A 8 -52.65 -34.14 33.66
C GLY A 8 -52.85 -32.69 33.18
N VAL A 9 -54.10 -32.28 32.96
CA VAL A 9 -54.43 -30.90 32.57
C VAL A 9 -54.05 -29.89 33.65
N LYS A 10 -54.26 -30.20 34.94
CA LYS A 10 -53.81 -29.34 36.05
C LYS A 10 -52.28 -29.19 36.09
N TYR A 11 -51.53 -30.28 35.91
CA TYR A 11 -50.06 -30.22 35.88
C TYR A 11 -49.55 -29.41 34.68
N THR A 12 -50.13 -29.59 33.49
CA THR A 12 -49.78 -28.78 32.31
C THR A 12 -50.05 -27.29 32.51
N ILE A 13 -51.19 -26.93 33.13
CA ILE A 13 -51.52 -25.53 33.47
C ILE A 13 -50.52 -24.95 34.48
N ILE A 14 -50.14 -25.70 35.52
CA ILE A 14 -49.18 -25.25 36.53
C ILE A 14 -47.79 -25.04 35.89
N VAL A 15 -47.33 -25.96 35.04
CA VAL A 15 -46.05 -25.82 34.32
C VAL A 15 -46.06 -24.61 33.39
N LEU A 16 -47.16 -24.37 32.68
CA LEU A 16 -47.34 -23.17 31.85
C LEU A 16 -47.28 -21.88 32.66
N ILE A 17 -47.92 -21.82 33.84
CA ILE A 17 -47.88 -20.64 34.73
C ILE A 17 -46.46 -20.39 35.25
N ILE A 18 -45.73 -21.43 35.65
CA ILE A 18 -44.34 -21.31 36.13
C ILE A 18 -43.43 -20.81 35.00
N LEU A 19 -43.59 -21.34 33.79
CA LEU A 19 -42.88 -20.84 32.59
C LEU A 19 -43.22 -19.37 32.31
N LEU A 20 -44.50 -18.99 32.38
CA LEU A 20 -44.93 -17.62 32.15
C LEU A 20 -44.40 -16.64 33.22
N MET A 21 -44.39 -17.05 34.50
CA MET A 21 -43.77 -16.28 35.58
C MET A 21 -42.26 -16.18 35.42
N GLY A 22 -41.59 -17.25 35.00
CA GLY A 22 -40.15 -17.23 34.70
C GLY A 22 -39.81 -16.25 33.58
N VAL A 23 -40.62 -16.25 32.51
CA VAL A 23 -40.53 -15.28 31.41
C VAL A 23 -40.77 -13.85 31.92
N LEU A 24 -41.82 -13.61 32.70
CA LEU A 24 -42.12 -12.29 33.27
C LEU A 24 -41.02 -11.76 34.20
N ILE A 25 -40.44 -12.62 35.06
CA ILE A 25 -39.33 -12.25 35.95
C ILE A 25 -38.06 -11.96 35.13
N PHE A 26 -37.77 -12.76 34.11
CA PHE A 26 -36.61 -12.56 33.25
C PHE A 26 -36.71 -11.26 32.43
N PHE A 27 -37.83 -11.04 31.73
CA PHE A 27 -38.04 -9.83 30.94
C PHE A 27 -38.27 -8.59 31.81
N GLY A 28 -39.03 -8.71 32.90
CA GLY A 28 -39.24 -7.62 33.87
C GLY A 28 -37.97 -7.23 34.61
N GLY A 29 -37.12 -8.20 34.97
CA GLY A 29 -35.80 -7.99 35.54
C GLY A 29 -34.86 -7.25 34.58
N LYS A 30 -34.84 -7.64 33.29
CA LYS A 30 -34.10 -6.93 32.23
C LYS A 30 -34.61 -5.50 32.01
N ALA A 31 -35.92 -5.29 32.05
CA ALA A 31 -36.50 -3.96 31.89
C ALA A 31 -36.14 -3.05 33.08
N LEU A 32 -36.20 -3.57 34.31
CA LEU A 32 -35.80 -2.86 35.52
C LEU A 32 -34.29 -2.55 35.55
N SER A 33 -33.44 -3.49 35.11
CA SER A 33 -31.99 -3.24 35.02
C SER A 33 -31.69 -2.16 33.99
N LYS A 34 -32.33 -2.21 32.82
CA LYS A 34 -32.19 -1.17 31.77
C LYS A 34 -32.64 0.20 32.26
N ALA A 35 -33.81 0.29 32.90
CA ALA A 35 -34.31 1.56 33.45
C ALA A 35 -33.39 2.12 34.56
N ARG A 36 -32.78 1.25 35.37
CA ARG A 36 -31.80 1.65 36.39
C ARG A 36 -30.52 2.19 35.76
N GLU A 37 -30.06 1.58 34.67
CA GLU A 37 -28.87 2.00 33.92
C GLU A 37 -29.08 3.31 33.18
N GLU A 38 -30.22 3.48 32.49
CA GLU A 38 -30.62 4.76 31.88
C GLU A 38 -30.67 5.89 32.91
N LYS A 39 -31.16 5.60 34.13
CA LYS A 39 -31.17 6.57 35.23
C LYS A 39 -29.75 6.89 35.73
N ARG A 40 -28.82 5.93 35.73
CA ARG A 40 -27.41 6.17 36.08
C ARG A 40 -26.74 7.06 35.04
N ILE A 41 -26.91 6.75 33.75
CA ILE A 41 -26.35 7.55 32.65
C ILE A 41 -26.91 8.97 32.68
N LYS A 42 -28.23 9.13 32.85
CA LYS A 42 -28.89 10.45 32.89
C LYS A 42 -28.38 11.35 34.03
N ASN A 43 -27.91 10.76 35.13
CA ASN A 43 -27.43 11.49 36.30
C ASN A 43 -25.90 11.54 36.39
N ALA A 44 -25.19 10.95 35.43
CA ALA A 44 -23.74 10.91 35.42
C ALA A 44 -23.16 12.30 35.13
N THR A 45 -22.01 12.59 35.73
CA THR A 45 -21.23 13.76 35.34
C THR A 45 -20.55 13.48 34.00
N VAL A 46 -20.84 14.31 33.00
CA VAL A 46 -20.28 14.23 31.64
C VAL A 46 -19.37 15.42 31.40
N ILE A 47 -18.08 15.15 31.20
CA ILE A 47 -17.09 16.11 30.72
C ILE A 47 -16.47 15.48 29.49
N VAL A 48 -16.77 16.05 28.33
CA VAL A 48 -16.16 15.72 27.04
C VAL A 48 -15.98 17.05 26.32
N GLU A 49 -14.74 17.53 26.30
CA GLU A 49 -14.36 18.75 25.58
C GLU A 49 -13.72 18.30 24.28
N LEU A 50 -14.32 18.70 23.16
CA LEU A 50 -13.88 18.31 21.84
C LEU A 50 -12.97 19.39 21.25
N VAL A 51 -12.07 18.98 20.35
CA VAL A 51 -11.29 19.92 19.53
C VAL A 51 -12.25 20.85 18.77
N GLN A 52 -11.88 22.13 18.63
CA GLN A 52 -12.78 23.15 18.07
C GLN A 52 -13.20 22.87 16.61
N ASP A 53 -12.23 22.70 15.71
CA ASP A 53 -12.47 22.72 14.25
C ASP A 53 -12.97 21.37 13.69
N ARG A 54 -12.59 20.23 14.29
CA ARG A 54 -12.98 18.84 13.88
C ARG A 54 -12.98 18.57 12.36
N LYS A 55 -12.29 19.41 11.61
CA LYS A 55 -11.95 19.22 10.21
C LYS A 55 -10.77 18.25 10.15
N VAL A 56 -10.86 17.32 9.24
CA VAL A 56 -9.87 16.28 9.10
C VAL A 56 -9.61 16.01 7.63
N GLY A 57 -8.33 15.84 7.30
CA GLY A 57 -7.91 15.53 5.94
C GLY A 57 -8.43 14.16 5.50
N PHE A 58 -8.76 14.05 4.22
CA PHE A 58 -9.03 12.78 3.57
C PHE A 58 -7.96 11.73 3.90
N ALA A 59 -8.39 10.49 4.14
CA ALA A 59 -7.54 9.32 4.44
C ALA A 59 -6.54 9.48 5.61
N SER A 60 -6.72 10.48 6.48
CA SER A 60 -5.88 10.64 7.67
C SER A 60 -6.09 9.53 8.71
N LYS A 61 -5.00 9.11 9.37
CA LYS A 61 -5.04 8.09 10.42
C LYS A 61 -5.34 8.72 11.79
N LYS A 62 -6.58 9.17 11.99
CA LYS A 62 -7.05 9.77 13.26
C LYS A 62 -7.84 8.78 14.10
N ARG A 63 -7.62 8.79 15.41
CA ARG A 63 -8.39 8.03 16.40
C ARG A 63 -9.46 8.89 17.07
N VAL A 64 -10.40 8.26 17.75
CA VAL A 64 -11.44 8.97 18.53
C VAL A 64 -10.81 9.96 19.51
N SER A 65 -9.74 9.54 20.20
CA SER A 65 -8.99 10.36 21.16
C SER A 65 -8.37 11.62 20.55
N ASP A 66 -8.03 11.63 19.26
CA ASP A 66 -7.45 12.81 18.59
C ASP A 66 -8.45 13.99 18.50
N PHE A 67 -9.74 13.74 18.70
CA PHE A 67 -10.80 14.75 18.66
C PHE A 67 -11.25 15.23 20.05
N ILE A 68 -10.62 14.73 21.12
CA ILE A 68 -11.01 15.00 22.51
C ILE A 68 -9.87 15.75 23.20
N GLU A 69 -10.12 17.00 23.60
CA GLU A 69 -9.19 17.83 24.37
C GLU A 69 -9.16 17.42 25.84
N ASN A 70 -10.33 17.06 26.40
CA ASN A 70 -10.47 16.70 27.81
C ASN A 70 -11.67 15.76 28.00
N ILE A 71 -11.52 14.79 28.89
CA ILE A 71 -12.58 13.84 29.23
C ILE A 71 -12.47 13.39 30.68
N ASN A 72 -13.59 13.31 31.40
CA ASN A 72 -13.59 12.81 32.79
C ASN A 72 -13.66 11.29 32.87
N GLY A 73 -12.65 10.59 32.34
CA GLY A 73 -12.59 9.14 32.39
C GLY A 73 -11.76 8.55 31.26
N ASN A 74 -12.10 7.33 30.84
CA ASN A 74 -11.34 6.60 29.81
C ASN A 74 -12.26 6.14 28.67
N ILE A 75 -11.83 6.36 27.43
CA ILE A 75 -12.49 5.84 26.22
C ILE A 75 -12.49 4.31 26.27
N VAL A 76 -13.62 3.69 25.92
CA VAL A 76 -13.77 2.22 25.92
C VAL A 76 -13.04 1.59 24.74
N ASP A 77 -13.17 2.19 23.56
CA ASP A 77 -12.51 1.77 22.33
C ASP A 77 -12.03 3.00 21.55
N ASP A 78 -10.71 3.14 21.42
CA ASP A 78 -10.08 4.25 20.72
C ASP A 78 -9.76 3.89 19.27
N PHE A 79 -10.82 3.63 18.50
CA PHE A 79 -10.73 3.15 17.14
C PHE A 79 -10.27 4.23 16.15
N LEU A 80 -9.77 3.79 14.98
CA LEU A 80 -9.47 4.68 13.86
C LEU A 80 -10.78 5.16 13.21
N VAL A 81 -10.93 6.47 13.10
CA VAL A 81 -12.07 7.10 12.44
C VAL A 81 -11.93 6.94 10.94
N ASP A 82 -13.00 6.49 10.29
CA ASP A 82 -13.06 6.42 8.83
C ASP A 82 -13.09 7.84 8.23
N THR A 83 -11.99 8.25 7.61
CA THR A 83 -11.87 9.51 6.86
C THR A 83 -11.70 9.27 5.35
N THR A 84 -12.09 8.11 4.83
CA THR A 84 -11.93 7.75 3.39
C THR A 84 -13.14 8.14 2.55
N SER A 85 -14.00 9.01 3.06
CA SER A 85 -15.05 9.66 2.27
C SER A 85 -15.27 11.08 2.80
N LEU A 86 -15.40 12.02 1.86
CA LEU A 86 -15.57 13.44 2.15
C LEU A 86 -16.95 13.74 2.74
N GLY A 87 -17.04 14.85 3.47
CA GLY A 87 -18.28 15.37 4.04
C GLY A 87 -18.39 15.20 5.55
N GLU A 88 -19.56 15.57 6.08
CA GLU A 88 -19.85 15.45 7.51
C GLU A 88 -20.05 13.98 7.89
N LYS A 89 -19.38 13.54 8.96
CA LYS A 89 -19.55 12.22 9.55
C LYS A 89 -19.87 12.32 11.04
N THR A 90 -20.81 11.50 11.47
CA THR A 90 -21.12 11.33 12.90
C THR A 90 -20.31 10.17 13.46
N ILE A 91 -19.55 10.45 14.51
CA ILE A 91 -18.76 9.47 15.25
C ILE A 91 -19.52 9.13 16.53
N GLU A 92 -19.66 7.84 16.79
CA GLU A 92 -20.26 7.31 18.01
C GLU A 92 -19.19 6.57 18.80
N PHE A 93 -19.03 6.91 20.07
CA PHE A 93 -18.07 6.25 20.95
C PHE A 93 -18.62 6.12 22.36
N GLU A 94 -17.97 5.30 23.17
CA GLU A 94 -18.33 5.11 24.57
C GLU A 94 -17.11 5.39 25.45
N TYR A 95 -17.34 5.95 26.64
CA TYR A 95 -16.30 6.12 27.64
C TYR A 95 -16.82 5.74 29.03
N ILE A 96 -15.93 5.36 29.93
CA ILE A 96 -16.25 5.12 31.33
C ILE A 96 -15.79 6.34 32.12
N ASN A 97 -16.73 7.05 32.73
CA ASN A 97 -16.40 8.24 33.51
C ASN A 97 -15.71 7.89 34.84
N ASP A 98 -15.22 8.90 35.56
CA ASP A 98 -14.56 8.73 36.88
C ASP A 98 -15.45 8.05 37.95
N GLU A 99 -16.78 8.04 37.75
CA GLU A 99 -17.75 7.35 38.61
C GLU A 99 -17.96 5.87 38.21
N GLY A 100 -17.22 5.38 37.22
CA GLY A 100 -17.34 4.02 36.68
C GLY A 100 -18.62 3.79 35.88
N ILE A 101 -19.25 4.84 35.36
CA ILE A 101 -20.45 4.75 34.52
C ILE A 101 -20.01 4.76 33.06
N LYS A 102 -20.45 3.77 32.29
CA LYS A 102 -20.25 3.72 30.84
C LYS A 102 -21.28 4.62 30.15
N ILE A 103 -20.82 5.60 29.40
CA ILE A 103 -21.63 6.67 28.81
C ILE A 103 -21.39 6.70 27.29
N PRO A 104 -22.45 6.54 26.46
CA PRO A 104 -22.34 6.74 25.02
C PRO A 104 -22.25 8.24 24.70
N GLN A 105 -21.44 8.59 23.71
CA GLN A 105 -21.19 9.94 23.24
C GLN A 105 -21.15 9.97 21.71
N THR A 106 -21.41 11.16 21.17
CA THR A 106 -21.32 11.37 19.73
C THR A 106 -20.79 12.75 19.42
N PHE A 107 -20.05 12.87 18.32
CA PHE A 107 -19.63 14.14 17.76
C PHE A 107 -19.57 14.06 16.24
N ASN A 108 -19.68 15.21 15.59
CA ASN A 108 -19.51 15.30 14.14
C ASN A 108 -18.10 15.78 13.80
N ILE A 109 -17.55 15.20 12.74
CA ILE A 109 -16.35 15.65 12.04
C ILE A 109 -16.70 16.09 10.63
N GLN A 110 -15.84 16.89 10.02
CA GLN A 110 -15.93 17.26 8.61
C GLN A 110 -14.69 16.74 7.90
N VAL A 111 -14.85 15.76 7.03
CA VAL A 111 -13.74 15.26 6.20
C VAL A 111 -13.63 16.13 4.96
N GLU A 112 -12.47 16.75 4.77
CA GLU A 112 -12.16 17.63 3.65
C GLU A 112 -10.89 17.12 2.96
N ASP A 113 -10.85 17.24 1.64
CA ASP A 113 -9.60 17.12 0.93
C ASP A 113 -8.91 18.49 0.93
N THR A 114 -7.72 18.50 1.54
CA THR A 114 -6.91 19.70 1.76
C THR A 114 -5.53 19.58 1.12
N THR A 115 -5.28 18.49 0.39
CA THR A 115 -3.96 18.14 -0.11
C THR A 115 -3.87 18.58 -1.57
N PRO A 116 -2.90 19.43 -1.95
CA PRO A 116 -2.72 19.79 -3.35
C PRO A 116 -2.12 18.64 -4.16
N PRO A 117 -2.45 18.52 -5.47
CA PRO A 117 -1.88 17.48 -6.32
C PRO A 117 -0.35 17.54 -6.40
N ILE A 118 0.28 16.38 -6.46
CA ILE A 118 1.72 16.21 -6.66
C ILE A 118 2.03 16.16 -8.16
N VAL A 119 3.00 16.97 -8.58
CA VAL A 119 3.54 16.95 -9.95
C VAL A 119 4.99 16.49 -9.91
N TRP A 120 5.30 15.36 -10.56
CA TRP A 120 6.66 14.79 -10.59
C TRP A 120 7.51 15.45 -11.67
N LEU A 121 7.97 16.67 -11.38
CA LEU A 121 8.66 17.52 -12.36
C LEU A 121 9.83 18.27 -11.71
N GLY A 122 10.99 18.22 -12.36
CA GLY A 122 12.16 19.04 -11.99
C GLY A 122 12.10 20.45 -12.59
N SER A 123 13.14 21.25 -12.34
CA SER A 123 13.25 22.62 -12.89
C SER A 123 13.42 22.68 -14.41
N SER A 124 13.73 21.55 -15.06
CA SER A 124 13.81 21.42 -16.51
C SER A 124 13.24 20.09 -16.98
N TYR A 125 12.64 20.10 -18.16
CA TYR A 125 12.14 18.90 -18.83
C TYR A 125 12.54 18.93 -20.30
N SER A 126 13.07 17.82 -20.82
CA SER A 126 13.64 17.77 -22.16
C SER A 126 12.88 16.81 -23.05
N ILE A 127 12.52 17.28 -24.25
CA ILE A 127 11.91 16.48 -25.31
C ILE A 127 12.67 16.69 -26.62
N THR A 128 12.38 15.85 -27.62
CA THR A 128 12.87 16.06 -28.99
C THR A 128 11.76 16.58 -29.90
N THR A 129 12.10 17.15 -31.06
CA THR A 129 11.10 17.57 -32.06
C THR A 129 10.28 16.42 -32.64
N LYS A 130 10.67 15.16 -32.36
CA LYS A 130 9.91 13.94 -32.67
C LYS A 130 8.91 13.53 -31.58
N PHE A 131 8.82 14.27 -30.48
CA PHE A 131 7.87 14.00 -29.40
C PHE A 131 6.43 13.95 -29.94
N ASP A 132 5.75 12.83 -29.73
CA ASP A 132 4.48 12.44 -30.35
C ASP A 132 3.32 12.30 -29.36
N SER A 133 3.50 12.82 -28.14
CA SER A 133 2.54 12.81 -27.04
C SER A 133 2.36 14.23 -26.49
N THR A 134 1.62 14.40 -25.40
CA THR A 134 1.48 15.68 -24.70
C THR A 134 2.37 15.69 -23.45
N LEU A 135 2.69 16.88 -22.93
CA LEU A 135 3.48 16.98 -21.70
C LEU A 135 2.68 16.47 -20.50
N GLU A 136 1.37 16.73 -20.50
CA GLU A 136 0.39 16.31 -19.51
C GLU A 136 0.22 14.78 -19.45
N GLU A 137 0.46 14.07 -20.56
CA GLU A 137 0.46 12.60 -20.58
C GLU A 137 1.74 11.98 -19.99
N LYS A 138 2.84 12.74 -19.92
CA LYS A 138 4.18 12.23 -19.59
C LYS A 138 4.71 12.72 -18.25
N ILE A 139 4.33 13.92 -17.84
CA ILE A 139 4.65 14.48 -16.54
C ILE A 139 3.60 13.93 -15.57
N MET A 140 4.04 13.09 -14.62
CA MET A 140 3.13 12.52 -13.63
C MET A 140 2.47 13.63 -12.80
N CYS A 141 1.16 13.55 -12.71
CA CYS A 141 0.29 14.46 -11.99
C CYS A 141 -0.72 13.60 -11.23
N ALA A 142 -0.60 13.57 -9.90
CA ALA A 142 -1.33 12.66 -9.05
C ALA A 142 -1.85 13.38 -7.82
N ASP A 143 -3.01 12.99 -7.35
CA ASP A 143 -3.62 13.55 -6.15
C ASP A 143 -3.91 12.43 -5.13
N ASP A 144 -4.06 12.75 -3.85
CA ASP A 144 -4.37 11.75 -2.82
C ASP A 144 -5.80 11.25 -2.90
N HIS A 145 -6.76 12.12 -3.21
CA HIS A 145 -8.18 11.80 -3.32
C HIS A 145 -8.64 11.64 -4.77
N ASP A 146 -8.29 12.59 -5.65
CA ASP A 146 -8.78 12.68 -7.01
C ASP A 146 -8.07 11.70 -7.96
N ASP A 147 -8.85 10.91 -8.70
CA ASP A 147 -8.31 9.97 -9.69
C ASP A 147 -7.69 10.64 -10.91
N GLU A 148 -8.24 11.80 -11.28
CA GLU A 148 -7.89 12.56 -12.48
C GLU A 148 -7.90 14.06 -12.16
N PRO A 149 -6.91 14.57 -11.39
CA PRO A 149 -6.77 16.01 -11.18
C PRO A 149 -6.59 16.75 -12.53
N SER A 150 -6.95 18.02 -12.56
CA SER A 150 -6.80 18.88 -13.74
C SER A 150 -5.34 19.30 -13.90
N CYS A 151 -4.68 18.82 -14.95
CA CYS A 151 -3.25 19.04 -15.18
C CYS A 151 -2.99 19.69 -16.54
N LYS A 152 -2.26 20.81 -16.57
CA LYS A 152 -1.99 21.56 -17.80
C LYS A 152 -0.65 22.29 -17.77
N VAL A 153 -0.03 22.46 -18.93
CA VAL A 153 1.12 23.36 -19.10
C VAL A 153 0.65 24.73 -19.59
N GLU A 154 0.93 25.76 -18.79
CA GLU A 154 0.69 27.17 -19.10
C GLU A 154 1.96 27.85 -19.63
N GLY A 155 1.80 28.68 -20.66
CA GLY A 155 2.89 29.44 -21.31
C GLY A 155 3.00 29.13 -22.80
N GLU A 156 3.80 29.93 -23.51
CA GLU A 156 4.02 29.74 -24.95
C GLU A 156 5.15 28.73 -25.18
N TYR A 157 4.86 27.66 -25.91
CA TYR A 157 5.85 26.67 -26.33
C TYR A 157 5.48 25.99 -27.65
N ASP A 158 6.47 25.37 -28.30
CA ASP A 158 6.27 24.60 -29.54
C ASP A 158 7.12 23.33 -29.49
N THR A 159 6.47 22.18 -29.38
CA THR A 159 7.15 20.87 -29.28
C THR A 159 7.82 20.43 -30.57
N LYS A 160 7.56 21.11 -31.70
CA LYS A 160 8.11 20.80 -33.02
C LYS A 160 9.25 21.71 -33.41
N LYS A 161 9.50 22.77 -32.64
CA LYS A 161 10.58 23.73 -32.86
C LYS A 161 11.62 23.60 -31.76
N ALA A 162 12.87 23.39 -32.15
CA ALA A 162 13.97 23.38 -31.19
C ALA A 162 14.09 24.74 -30.50
N GLY A 163 14.24 24.74 -29.18
CA GLY A 163 14.21 25.94 -28.36
C GLY A 163 14.15 25.63 -26.87
N SER A 164 14.23 26.69 -26.06
CA SER A 164 14.07 26.64 -24.62
C SER A 164 12.91 27.56 -24.23
N TYR A 165 11.91 27.00 -23.57
CA TYR A 165 10.64 27.67 -23.27
C TYR A 165 10.43 27.71 -21.77
N LYS A 166 10.17 28.89 -21.23
CA LYS A 166 9.80 29.05 -19.81
C LYS A 166 8.30 28.89 -19.70
N VAL A 167 7.88 27.82 -19.06
CA VAL A 167 6.48 27.43 -18.91
C VAL A 167 6.19 27.04 -17.46
N LYS A 168 4.94 26.80 -17.14
CA LYS A 168 4.50 26.43 -15.80
C LYS A 168 3.54 25.26 -15.87
N PHE A 169 3.80 24.21 -15.11
CA PHE A 169 2.84 23.13 -14.94
C PHE A 169 1.87 23.53 -13.82
N VAL A 170 0.57 23.38 -14.06
CA VAL A 170 -0.50 23.69 -13.11
C VAL A 170 -1.33 22.43 -12.91
N ALA A 171 -1.47 22.02 -11.65
CA ALA A 171 -2.34 20.93 -11.23
C ALA A 171 -3.35 21.43 -10.20
N GLU A 172 -4.62 21.05 -10.34
CA GLU A 172 -5.73 21.44 -9.46
C GLU A 172 -6.68 20.26 -9.26
N ASP A 173 -7.06 19.95 -8.03
CA ASP A 173 -8.04 18.92 -7.70
C ASP A 173 -9.49 19.47 -7.70
N SER A 174 -10.48 18.61 -7.46
CA SER A 174 -11.89 18.99 -7.39
C SER A 174 -12.27 19.80 -6.14
N SER A 175 -11.43 19.78 -5.10
CA SER A 175 -11.57 20.55 -3.86
C SER A 175 -10.99 21.97 -3.98
N GLY A 176 -10.26 22.24 -5.07
CA GLY A 176 -9.62 23.52 -5.37
C GLY A 176 -8.21 23.66 -4.79
N ASN A 177 -7.60 22.60 -4.25
CA ASN A 177 -6.19 22.67 -3.87
C ASN A 177 -5.32 22.58 -5.14
N ARG A 178 -4.15 23.23 -5.09
CA ARG A 178 -3.46 23.61 -6.31
C ARG A 178 -1.94 23.63 -6.17
N THR A 179 -1.27 23.08 -7.18
CA THR A 179 0.19 23.06 -7.33
C THR A 179 0.61 23.76 -8.61
N GLU A 180 1.61 24.64 -8.51
CA GLU A 180 2.26 25.26 -9.67
C GLU A 180 3.77 25.02 -9.67
N ILE A 181 4.31 24.49 -10.76
CA ILE A 181 5.75 24.27 -10.92
C ILE A 181 6.25 25.00 -12.18
N PRO A 182 6.98 26.13 -12.03
CA PRO A 182 7.68 26.73 -13.17
C PRO A 182 8.83 25.82 -13.59
N PHE A 183 8.98 25.59 -14.89
CA PHE A 183 10.06 24.79 -15.44
C PHE A 183 10.50 25.30 -16.81
N THR A 184 11.70 24.88 -17.22
CA THR A 184 12.22 25.12 -18.56
C THR A 184 12.00 23.89 -19.43
N LEU A 185 11.15 24.01 -20.45
CA LEU A 185 10.99 22.99 -21.49
C LEU A 185 12.09 23.15 -22.54
N ASN A 186 12.96 22.16 -22.67
CA ASN A 186 14.00 22.11 -23.69
C ASN A 186 13.54 21.20 -24.84
N VAL A 187 13.34 21.77 -26.02
CA VAL A 187 13.01 21.03 -27.24
C VAL A 187 14.28 20.95 -28.09
N THR A 188 14.74 19.74 -28.37
CA THR A 188 16.00 19.48 -29.08
C THR A 188 15.75 18.76 -30.40
N ASN A 189 16.64 18.97 -31.38
CA ASN A 189 16.61 18.14 -32.58
C ASN A 189 17.09 16.72 -32.24
N PRO A 190 16.53 15.67 -32.86
CA PRO A 190 16.99 14.30 -32.67
C PRO A 190 18.46 14.20 -33.06
N THR A 191 19.32 13.76 -32.15
CA THR A 191 20.69 13.39 -32.49
C THR A 191 20.71 11.98 -33.06
N SER A 192 21.43 11.79 -34.17
CA SER A 192 21.75 10.47 -34.72
C SER A 192 22.83 9.82 -33.86
N GLY A 193 22.45 9.35 -32.67
CA GLY A 193 23.34 8.68 -31.73
C GLY A 193 23.07 9.08 -30.28
N GLY A 194 22.79 8.06 -29.46
CA GLY A 194 22.86 8.14 -28.00
C GLY A 194 21.58 8.61 -27.32
N GLY A 195 20.68 7.68 -26.99
CA GLY A 195 19.80 7.89 -25.84
C GLY A 195 20.70 8.04 -24.61
N SER A 196 20.57 9.15 -23.88
CA SER A 196 21.16 9.30 -22.56
C SER A 196 20.38 8.44 -21.56
N GLY A 197 20.42 7.12 -21.76
CA GLY A 197 20.00 6.17 -20.75
C GLY A 197 21.00 6.24 -19.60
N TYR A 198 20.51 6.20 -18.38
CA TYR A 198 21.35 5.89 -17.23
C TYR A 198 22.11 4.59 -17.54
N VAL A 199 23.44 4.66 -17.57
CA VAL A 199 24.28 3.47 -17.70
C VAL A 199 24.74 3.11 -16.28
N PRO A 200 24.12 2.11 -15.64
CA PRO A 200 24.53 1.70 -14.30
C PRO A 200 25.99 1.25 -14.31
N SER A 201 26.72 1.65 -13.26
CA SER A 201 28.11 1.25 -13.08
C SER A 201 28.17 -0.25 -12.81
N LYS A 202 29.01 -0.98 -13.56
CA LYS A 202 29.20 -2.41 -13.33
C LYS A 202 29.79 -2.64 -11.95
N TYR A 203 29.23 -3.60 -11.22
CA TYR A 203 29.68 -3.93 -9.88
C TYR A 203 29.77 -5.45 -9.73
N LYS A 204 30.95 -5.99 -9.41
CA LYS A 204 31.07 -7.43 -9.22
C LYS A 204 30.48 -7.83 -7.88
N PHE A 205 29.85 -9.00 -7.84
CA PHE A 205 29.26 -9.55 -6.63
C PHE A 205 30.29 -9.78 -5.51
N GLU A 206 31.49 -10.27 -5.87
CA GLU A 206 32.60 -10.46 -4.92
C GLU A 206 33.05 -9.15 -4.26
N ASP A 207 33.13 -8.06 -5.06
CA ASP A 207 33.53 -6.74 -4.58
C ASP A 207 32.43 -6.14 -3.70
N ALA A 208 31.16 -6.30 -4.09
CA ALA A 208 30.02 -5.84 -3.31
C ALA A 208 29.97 -6.49 -1.92
N LYS A 209 30.25 -7.79 -1.82
CA LYS A 209 30.36 -8.49 -0.54
C LYS A 209 31.50 -7.97 0.32
N ALA A 210 32.64 -7.63 -0.30
CA ALA A 210 33.78 -7.07 0.42
C ALA A 210 33.51 -5.64 0.91
N ASP A 211 32.83 -4.82 0.11
CA ASP A 211 32.59 -3.41 0.39
C ASP A 211 31.43 -3.19 1.38
N LEU A 212 30.35 -3.98 1.25
CA LEU A 212 29.09 -3.79 1.98
C LEU A 212 28.83 -4.88 3.03
N GLY A 213 29.67 -5.92 3.08
CA GLY A 213 29.50 -7.03 4.00
C GLY A 213 29.75 -6.62 5.46
N ASN A 214 28.80 -6.99 6.32
CA ASN A 214 28.90 -6.84 7.77
C ASN A 214 28.13 -7.98 8.48
N GLU A 215 28.14 -7.99 9.81
CA GLU A 215 27.32 -8.94 10.57
C GLU A 215 25.84 -8.62 10.40
N GLY A 216 25.01 -9.64 10.17
CA GLY A 216 23.55 -9.48 10.02
C GLY A 216 23.09 -9.03 8.63
N VAL A 217 23.92 -9.16 7.58
CA VAL A 217 23.46 -9.02 6.19
C VAL A 217 23.71 -10.29 5.38
N LYS A 218 22.80 -10.56 4.45
CA LYS A 218 22.95 -11.57 3.41
C LYS A 218 22.93 -10.91 2.05
N PHE A 219 23.63 -11.52 1.08
CA PHE A 219 23.65 -11.03 -0.29
C PHE A 219 22.83 -11.93 -1.21
N GLY A 220 22.01 -11.30 -2.03
CA GLY A 220 21.12 -11.97 -2.96
C GLY A 220 21.05 -11.28 -4.31
N ILE A 221 20.17 -11.81 -5.14
CA ILE A 221 19.87 -11.30 -6.48
C ILE A 221 18.38 -11.37 -6.73
N ASP A 222 17.86 -10.50 -7.58
CA ASP A 222 16.56 -10.68 -8.19
C ASP A 222 16.66 -10.94 -9.69
N VAL A 223 15.84 -11.86 -10.18
CA VAL A 223 15.96 -12.41 -11.53
C VAL A 223 14.62 -12.62 -12.20
N SER A 224 14.67 -12.58 -13.53
CA SER A 224 13.55 -12.88 -14.40
C SER A 224 14.04 -13.53 -15.69
N SER A 225 13.19 -13.61 -16.71
CA SER A 225 13.60 -13.99 -18.06
C SER A 225 14.70 -13.11 -18.67
N TRP A 226 14.92 -11.89 -18.18
CA TRP A 226 15.97 -10.98 -18.66
C TRP A 226 17.39 -11.51 -18.44
N GLN A 227 17.61 -12.28 -17.39
CA GLN A 227 18.95 -12.82 -17.06
C GLN A 227 19.30 -14.08 -17.87
N GLY A 228 18.36 -14.63 -18.65
CA GLY A 228 18.60 -15.81 -19.49
C GLY A 228 18.66 -17.11 -18.69
N ASP A 229 19.57 -18.01 -19.07
CA ASP A 229 19.75 -19.30 -18.39
C ASP A 229 20.81 -19.21 -17.30
N LEU A 230 20.36 -19.33 -16.05
CA LEU A 230 21.19 -19.31 -14.85
C LEU A 230 21.88 -20.66 -14.60
N ASP A 231 23.10 -20.61 -14.05
CA ASP A 231 23.79 -21.77 -13.46
C ASP A 231 23.71 -21.65 -11.92
N PHE A 232 22.78 -22.40 -11.33
CA PHE A 232 22.45 -22.29 -9.90
C PHE A 232 23.56 -22.78 -8.98
N GLU A 233 24.34 -23.78 -9.39
CA GLU A 233 25.50 -24.26 -8.62
C GLU A 233 26.60 -23.21 -8.60
N LYS A 234 26.85 -22.55 -9.74
CA LYS A 234 27.78 -21.41 -9.77
C LYS A 234 27.32 -20.25 -8.91
N LEU A 235 26.03 -19.91 -8.92
CA LEU A 235 25.47 -18.87 -8.06
C LEU A 235 25.66 -19.19 -6.57
N LYS A 236 25.37 -20.43 -6.18
CA LYS A 236 25.63 -20.91 -4.82
C LYS A 236 27.11 -20.82 -4.45
N ASN A 237 28.01 -21.24 -5.34
CA ASN A 237 29.45 -21.17 -5.13
C ASN A 237 29.99 -19.73 -5.10
N ALA A 238 29.36 -18.81 -5.84
CA ALA A 238 29.64 -17.37 -5.78
C ALA A 238 29.16 -16.73 -4.46
N GLY A 239 28.39 -17.47 -3.65
CA GLY A 239 27.93 -17.05 -2.33
C GLY A 239 26.65 -16.21 -2.37
N VAL A 240 25.76 -16.49 -3.33
CA VAL A 240 24.36 -16.02 -3.29
C VAL A 240 23.63 -16.74 -2.15
N GLU A 241 23.02 -15.96 -1.27
CA GLU A 241 22.39 -16.44 -0.03
C GLU A 241 20.86 -16.38 -0.07
N PHE A 242 20.29 -15.62 -1.01
CA PHE A 242 18.87 -15.63 -1.34
C PHE A 242 18.60 -15.14 -2.76
N ALA A 243 17.39 -15.37 -3.27
CA ALA A 243 16.95 -14.79 -4.53
C ALA A 243 15.48 -14.37 -4.53
N PHE A 244 15.13 -13.34 -5.32
CA PHE A 244 13.74 -13.05 -5.72
C PHE A 244 13.53 -13.42 -7.20
N VAL A 245 12.42 -14.09 -7.51
CA VAL A 245 12.10 -14.48 -8.89
C VAL A 245 10.81 -13.79 -9.35
N ARG A 246 10.85 -13.17 -10.52
CA ARG A 246 9.63 -12.60 -11.12
C ARG A 246 8.64 -13.71 -11.45
N VAL A 247 7.44 -13.66 -10.87
CA VAL A 247 6.34 -14.57 -11.21
C VAL A 247 5.86 -14.28 -12.62
N GLY A 248 5.54 -13.01 -12.88
CA GLY A 248 4.95 -12.58 -14.13
C GLY A 248 4.50 -11.13 -14.06
N SER A 249 3.63 -10.77 -14.98
CA SER A 249 3.00 -9.45 -15.05
C SER A 249 1.77 -9.50 -15.96
N LYS A 250 1.23 -8.34 -16.31
CA LYS A 250 0.23 -8.14 -17.37
C LYS A 250 0.90 -7.53 -18.60
N LYS A 251 0.33 -7.75 -19.79
CA LYS A 251 0.79 -7.13 -21.05
C LYS A 251 0.41 -5.64 -21.10
N GLY A 252 0.90 -4.84 -20.16
CA GLY A 252 0.54 -3.45 -19.98
C GLY A 252 -0.79 -3.25 -19.24
N LEU A 253 -1.17 -1.98 -19.10
CA LEU A 253 -2.40 -1.55 -18.43
C LEU A 253 -3.64 -2.19 -19.07
N GLY A 254 -4.42 -2.92 -18.28
CA GLY A 254 -5.61 -3.65 -18.75
C GLY A 254 -5.31 -4.86 -19.66
N GLY A 255 -4.03 -5.24 -19.80
CA GLY A 255 -3.62 -6.40 -20.59
C GLY A 255 -3.82 -7.73 -19.88
N GLU A 256 -3.67 -8.83 -20.62
CA GLU A 256 -3.71 -10.18 -20.08
C GLU A 256 -2.49 -10.50 -19.22
N PHE A 257 -2.68 -11.36 -18.22
CA PHE A 257 -1.59 -11.97 -17.47
C PHE A 257 -0.64 -12.76 -18.36
N PHE A 258 0.64 -12.76 -18.01
CA PHE A 258 1.63 -13.69 -18.52
C PHE A 258 2.55 -14.16 -17.40
N LEU A 259 2.92 -15.44 -17.47
CA LEU A 259 3.98 -16.01 -16.63
C LEU A 259 5.35 -15.66 -17.22
N ASP A 260 6.28 -15.25 -16.36
CA ASP A 260 7.66 -15.08 -16.79
C ASP A 260 8.21 -16.42 -17.32
N SER A 261 8.81 -16.39 -18.51
CA SER A 261 9.21 -17.61 -19.22
C SER A 261 10.33 -18.40 -18.52
N LYS A 262 11.02 -17.80 -17.54
CA LYS A 262 12.03 -18.47 -16.71
C LYS A 262 11.56 -18.76 -15.29
N PHE A 263 10.34 -18.36 -14.90
CA PHE A 263 9.83 -18.52 -13.53
C PHE A 263 9.99 -19.95 -13.00
N ASP A 264 9.39 -20.93 -13.69
CA ASP A 264 9.41 -22.32 -13.22
C ASP A 264 10.84 -22.88 -13.11
N ARG A 265 11.70 -22.58 -14.09
CA ARG A 265 13.12 -23.01 -14.09
C ARG A 265 13.89 -22.38 -12.92
N ASN A 266 13.69 -21.09 -12.69
CA ASN A 266 14.42 -20.34 -11.67
C ASN A 266 13.97 -20.76 -10.26
N MET A 267 12.65 -20.86 -10.01
CA MET A 267 12.12 -21.35 -8.74
C MET A 267 12.63 -22.76 -8.43
N THR A 268 12.54 -23.68 -9.40
CA THR A 268 13.04 -25.06 -9.26
C THR A 268 14.53 -25.07 -8.95
N GLY A 269 15.34 -24.37 -9.77
CA GLY A 269 16.79 -24.40 -9.65
C GLY A 269 17.30 -23.86 -8.31
N PHE A 270 16.76 -22.74 -7.82
CA PHE A 270 17.12 -22.22 -6.51
C PHE A 270 16.68 -23.14 -5.35
N ASN A 271 15.47 -23.70 -5.42
CA ASN A 271 15.00 -24.68 -4.44
C ASN A 271 15.87 -25.94 -4.40
N GLU A 272 16.31 -26.46 -5.56
CA GLU A 272 17.17 -27.64 -5.67
C GLU A 272 18.55 -27.42 -5.04
N VAL A 273 19.16 -26.26 -5.27
CA VAL A 273 20.47 -25.92 -4.66
C VAL A 273 20.34 -25.41 -3.22
N GLY A 274 19.11 -25.24 -2.71
CA GLY A 274 18.82 -24.86 -1.33
C GLY A 274 19.03 -23.38 -1.01
N ILE A 275 18.96 -22.50 -2.01
CA ILE A 275 18.95 -21.05 -1.81
C ILE A 275 17.51 -20.61 -1.46
N PRO A 276 17.25 -19.90 -0.35
CA PRO A 276 15.95 -19.32 -0.04
C PRO A 276 15.43 -18.41 -1.14
N VAL A 277 14.14 -18.55 -1.48
CA VAL A 277 13.52 -17.81 -2.59
C VAL A 277 12.29 -17.04 -2.15
N GLY A 278 12.21 -15.78 -2.58
CA GLY A 278 11.00 -14.96 -2.62
C GLY A 278 10.56 -14.73 -4.06
N SER A 279 9.52 -13.93 -4.25
CA SER A 279 9.06 -13.61 -5.60
C SER A 279 8.58 -12.18 -5.73
N TYR A 280 8.36 -11.73 -6.96
CA TYR A 280 7.72 -10.43 -7.19
C TYR A 280 6.79 -10.47 -8.41
N PHE A 281 5.81 -9.58 -8.41
CA PHE A 281 4.88 -9.41 -9.52
C PHE A 281 4.81 -7.95 -9.92
N TYR A 282 5.15 -7.68 -11.19
CA TYR A 282 5.06 -6.33 -11.74
C TYR A 282 3.58 -6.01 -12.01
N SER A 283 3.02 -5.13 -11.21
CA SER A 283 1.59 -4.80 -11.15
C SER A 283 1.19 -3.75 -12.19
N TYR A 284 -0.04 -3.89 -12.68
CA TYR A 284 -0.75 -2.88 -13.45
C TYR A 284 -2.11 -2.55 -12.83
N ALA A 285 -2.32 -2.87 -11.55
CA ALA A 285 -3.60 -2.71 -10.87
C ALA A 285 -4.01 -1.23 -10.74
N ARG A 286 -5.28 -0.95 -11.06
CA ARG A 286 -5.90 0.39 -10.93
C ARG A 286 -6.84 0.51 -9.74
N ASN A 287 -7.22 -0.62 -9.15
CA ASN A 287 -8.17 -0.70 -8.05
C ASN A 287 -7.98 -2.01 -7.28
N GLU A 288 -8.65 -2.09 -6.13
CA GLU A 288 -8.53 -3.22 -5.20
C GLU A 288 -8.92 -4.57 -5.82
N ASP A 289 -9.86 -4.59 -6.77
CA ASP A 289 -10.28 -5.83 -7.43
C ASP A 289 -9.18 -6.37 -8.35
N GLU A 290 -8.56 -5.50 -9.14
CA GLU A 290 -7.42 -5.86 -9.98
C GLU A 290 -6.22 -6.29 -9.13
N ALA A 291 -5.92 -5.59 -8.03
CA ALA A 291 -4.82 -5.95 -7.14
C ALA A 291 -5.03 -7.33 -6.49
N ARG A 292 -6.27 -7.65 -6.10
CA ARG A 292 -6.64 -8.96 -5.57
C ARG A 292 -6.55 -10.05 -6.63
N GLU A 293 -7.01 -9.76 -7.86
CA GLU A 293 -6.87 -10.67 -9.00
C GLU A 293 -5.39 -11.00 -9.28
N GLU A 294 -4.53 -9.99 -9.27
CA GLU A 294 -3.08 -10.15 -9.44
C GLU A 294 -2.47 -11.03 -8.33
N ALA A 295 -2.82 -10.78 -7.07
CA ALA A 295 -2.33 -11.59 -5.94
C ALA A 295 -2.82 -13.04 -5.99
N GLU A 296 -4.12 -13.26 -6.27
CA GLU A 296 -4.68 -14.61 -6.41
C GLU A 296 -4.05 -15.37 -7.59
N TRP A 297 -3.77 -14.68 -8.69
CA TRP A 297 -3.06 -15.25 -9.83
C TRP A 297 -1.65 -15.67 -9.44
N VAL A 298 -0.90 -14.83 -8.72
CA VAL A 298 0.43 -15.16 -8.20
C VAL A 298 0.40 -16.40 -7.31
N VAL A 299 -0.54 -16.46 -6.36
CA VAL A 299 -0.71 -17.58 -5.42
C VAL A 299 -0.86 -18.93 -6.14
N GLN A 300 -1.48 -18.98 -7.32
CA GLN A 300 -1.64 -20.22 -8.08
C GLN A 300 -0.31 -20.83 -8.53
N TYR A 301 0.70 -20.00 -8.82
CA TYR A 301 2.01 -20.45 -9.27
C TYR A 301 2.96 -20.76 -8.12
N LEU A 302 2.87 -20.01 -7.02
CA LEU A 302 3.75 -20.20 -5.85
C LEU A 302 3.55 -21.57 -5.17
N LYS A 303 2.33 -22.13 -5.19
CA LYS A 303 1.97 -23.41 -4.52
C LYS A 303 2.84 -24.60 -4.89
N LYS A 304 3.56 -24.56 -6.01
CA LYS A 304 4.43 -25.64 -6.49
C LYS A 304 5.80 -25.66 -5.82
N TYR A 305 6.19 -24.55 -5.18
CA TYR A 305 7.56 -24.27 -4.79
C TYR A 305 7.67 -23.99 -3.29
N LYS A 306 8.89 -24.12 -2.78
CA LYS A 306 9.23 -23.65 -1.45
C LYS A 306 9.55 -22.15 -1.55
N VAL A 307 8.68 -21.33 -0.98
CA VAL A 307 8.83 -19.88 -0.92
C VAL A 307 9.20 -19.52 0.52
N ASP A 308 10.46 -19.15 0.73
CA ASP A 308 11.05 -18.89 2.04
C ASP A 308 11.06 -17.40 2.40
N LEU A 309 10.93 -16.53 1.41
CA LEU A 309 10.99 -15.07 1.55
C LEU A 309 9.69 -14.42 1.04
N PRO A 310 9.48 -13.12 1.33
CA PRO A 310 8.26 -12.42 0.94
C PRO A 310 8.00 -12.38 -0.57
N VAL A 311 6.77 -12.02 -0.92
CA VAL A 311 6.32 -11.79 -2.29
C VAL A 311 6.03 -10.31 -2.48
N ALA A 312 6.77 -9.66 -3.38
CA ALA A 312 6.71 -8.22 -3.56
C ALA A 312 5.62 -7.78 -4.54
N PHE A 313 4.87 -6.76 -4.15
CA PHE A 313 4.11 -5.89 -5.05
C PHE A 313 5.09 -4.89 -5.68
N ASP A 314 5.23 -4.94 -7.00
CA ASP A 314 6.16 -4.13 -7.77
C ASP A 314 5.37 -3.22 -8.74
N PHE A 315 5.34 -1.91 -8.47
CA PHE A 315 4.72 -0.92 -9.37
C PHE A 315 5.75 0.14 -9.76
N GLU A 316 6.06 0.21 -11.05
CA GLU A 316 7.09 1.11 -11.57
C GLU A 316 6.73 1.89 -12.85
N ASP A 317 5.50 1.80 -13.36
CA ASP A 317 5.08 2.49 -14.60
C ASP A 317 4.76 3.98 -14.39
N TRP A 318 5.57 4.68 -13.58
CA TRP A 318 5.38 6.07 -13.16
C TRP A 318 5.30 7.05 -14.32
N SER A 319 6.07 6.82 -15.41
CA SER A 319 6.04 7.65 -16.62
C SER A 319 4.71 7.60 -17.38
N ARG A 320 3.84 6.65 -17.04
CA ARG A 320 2.50 6.47 -17.60
C ARG A 320 1.43 6.51 -16.51
N TYR A 321 1.76 6.93 -15.30
CA TYR A 321 0.86 6.93 -14.14
C TYR A 321 -0.50 7.57 -14.46
N ASN A 322 -0.51 8.70 -15.16
CA ASN A 322 -1.74 9.43 -15.51
C ASN A 322 -2.73 8.59 -16.34
N ARG A 323 -2.28 7.53 -17.03
CA ARG A 323 -3.16 6.61 -17.78
C ARG A 323 -3.96 5.66 -16.90
N TYR A 324 -3.53 5.48 -15.64
CA TYR A 324 -4.20 4.61 -14.68
C TYR A 324 -5.51 5.23 -14.17
N LYS A 325 -5.62 6.58 -14.21
CA LYS A 325 -6.79 7.34 -13.71
C LYS A 325 -7.09 6.94 -12.28
N MET A 326 -6.09 7.13 -11.42
CA MET A 326 -6.02 6.55 -10.09
C MET A 326 -5.39 7.55 -9.12
N SER A 327 -6.02 7.76 -7.97
CA SER A 327 -5.46 8.55 -6.88
C SER A 327 -4.35 7.80 -6.12
N LEU A 328 -3.51 8.52 -5.40
CA LEU A 328 -2.46 7.92 -4.56
C LEU A 328 -3.06 7.09 -3.42
N TYR A 329 -4.25 7.43 -2.93
CA TYR A 329 -4.98 6.56 -2.00
C TYR A 329 -5.27 5.19 -2.62
N LYS A 330 -5.80 5.14 -3.84
CA LYS A 330 -6.06 3.88 -4.54
C LYS A 330 -4.78 3.11 -4.85
N LEU A 331 -3.72 3.80 -5.26
CA LEU A 331 -2.40 3.17 -5.47
C LEU A 331 -1.93 2.43 -4.21
N ASN A 332 -2.01 3.09 -3.05
CA ASN A 332 -1.62 2.51 -1.77
C ASN A 332 -2.55 1.36 -1.34
N ARG A 333 -3.86 1.51 -1.55
CA ARG A 333 -4.85 0.45 -1.32
C ARG A 333 -4.60 -0.77 -2.19
N ASN A 334 -4.16 -0.61 -3.44
CA ASN A 334 -3.81 -1.75 -4.31
C ASN A 334 -2.64 -2.55 -3.72
N ALA A 335 -1.56 -1.88 -3.31
CA ALA A 335 -0.44 -2.55 -2.67
C ALA A 335 -0.86 -3.28 -1.38
N GLU A 336 -1.68 -2.63 -0.55
CA GLU A 336 -2.20 -3.21 0.69
C GLU A 336 -3.07 -4.45 0.43
N VAL A 337 -4.03 -4.38 -0.51
CA VAL A 337 -4.89 -5.51 -0.86
C VAL A 337 -4.10 -6.67 -1.45
N PHE A 338 -3.09 -6.39 -2.27
CA PHE A 338 -2.20 -7.43 -2.79
C PHE A 338 -1.47 -8.14 -1.65
N ILE A 339 -0.86 -7.38 -0.73
CA ILE A 339 -0.14 -7.90 0.45
C ILE A 339 -1.08 -8.70 1.38
N GLU A 340 -2.26 -8.16 1.69
CA GLU A 340 -3.26 -8.84 2.52
C GLU A 340 -3.71 -10.17 1.90
N THR A 341 -3.88 -10.19 0.58
CA THR A 341 -4.31 -11.39 -0.15
C THR A 341 -3.24 -12.47 -0.07
N LEU A 342 -1.96 -12.11 -0.29
CA LEU A 342 -0.84 -13.04 -0.11
C LEU A 342 -0.77 -13.57 1.33
N ASN A 343 -0.88 -12.69 2.33
CA ASN A 343 -0.83 -13.05 3.75
C ASN A 343 -1.94 -14.05 4.11
N LYS A 344 -3.15 -13.89 3.56
CA LYS A 344 -4.27 -14.83 3.75
C LYS A 344 -3.98 -16.24 3.21
N HIS A 345 -3.13 -16.34 2.17
CA HIS A 345 -2.68 -17.61 1.60
C HIS A 345 -1.38 -18.14 2.23
N GLY A 346 -0.88 -17.48 3.29
CA GLY A 346 0.31 -17.92 4.02
C GLY A 346 1.64 -17.48 3.41
N TYR A 347 1.63 -16.53 2.47
CA TYR A 347 2.84 -15.91 1.92
C TYR A 347 2.98 -14.51 2.49
N GLU A 348 4.13 -14.17 3.08
CA GLU A 348 4.39 -12.80 3.53
C GLU A 348 4.41 -11.85 2.32
N GLY A 349 3.57 -10.82 2.30
CA GLY A 349 3.58 -9.78 1.28
C GLY A 349 4.56 -8.65 1.60
N MET A 350 5.13 -8.05 0.57
CA MET A 350 6.11 -6.97 0.67
C MET A 350 5.83 -5.86 -0.34
N LEU A 351 6.20 -4.62 -0.03
CA LEU A 351 6.19 -3.52 -0.98
C LEU A 351 7.59 -3.30 -1.55
N TYR A 352 7.71 -3.31 -2.88
CA TYR A 352 8.93 -2.88 -3.57
C TYR A 352 8.76 -1.47 -4.15
N GLY A 353 9.83 -0.69 -4.16
CA GLY A 353 9.85 0.58 -4.89
C GLY A 353 11.18 1.30 -4.82
N SER A 354 11.38 2.26 -5.74
CA SER A 354 12.55 3.13 -5.66
C SER A 354 12.43 4.14 -4.52
N LEU A 355 13.59 4.49 -3.93
CA LEU A 355 13.67 5.35 -2.74
C LEU A 355 12.85 6.64 -2.83
N ASN A 356 12.89 7.31 -3.98
CA ASN A 356 12.18 8.57 -4.15
C ASN A 356 10.65 8.41 -4.10
N TYR A 357 10.12 7.36 -4.72
CA TYR A 357 8.68 7.09 -4.67
C TYR A 357 8.27 6.53 -3.31
N LEU A 358 9.10 5.68 -2.69
CA LEU A 358 8.85 5.18 -1.33
C LEU A 358 8.77 6.30 -0.29
N ASN A 359 9.61 7.33 -0.41
CA ASN A 359 9.59 8.46 0.51
C ASN A 359 8.43 9.44 0.26
N LYS A 360 7.91 9.53 -0.96
CA LYS A 360 6.97 10.60 -1.35
C LYS A 360 5.55 10.15 -1.62
N LEU A 361 5.33 8.92 -2.08
CA LEU A 361 4.05 8.47 -2.62
C LEU A 361 3.49 7.24 -1.90
N TRP A 362 4.35 6.41 -1.30
CA TRP A 362 3.93 5.18 -0.64
C TRP A 362 3.70 5.36 0.87
N ASP A 363 2.58 4.84 1.35
CA ASP A 363 2.35 4.54 2.76
C ASP A 363 3.02 3.19 3.10
N THR A 364 4.16 3.28 3.78
CA THR A 364 4.98 2.14 4.16
C THR A 364 4.72 1.63 5.57
N GLU A 365 3.79 2.25 6.30
CA GLU A 365 3.49 1.86 7.68
C GLU A 365 2.97 0.41 7.73
N GLY A 366 3.56 -0.38 8.64
CA GLY A 366 3.19 -1.77 8.86
C GLY A 366 3.60 -2.76 7.76
N LYS A 367 4.30 -2.32 6.71
CA LYS A 367 4.69 -3.17 5.58
C LYS A 367 6.17 -3.56 5.66
N THR A 368 6.50 -4.79 5.23
CA THR A 368 7.87 -5.14 4.84
C THR A 368 8.20 -4.37 3.55
N VAL A 369 9.38 -3.73 3.50
CA VAL A 369 9.80 -2.88 2.36
C VAL A 369 11.09 -3.39 1.75
N TRP A 370 11.11 -3.45 0.41
CA TRP A 370 12.29 -3.64 -0.43
C TRP A 370 12.58 -2.37 -1.22
N VAL A 371 13.70 -1.72 -0.91
CA VAL A 371 14.06 -0.41 -1.46
C VAL A 371 15.00 -0.59 -2.65
N ALA A 372 14.69 0.01 -3.79
CA ALA A 372 15.67 0.21 -4.86
C ALA A 372 16.39 1.56 -4.69
N HIS A 373 17.71 1.50 -4.48
CA HIS A 373 18.55 2.69 -4.40
C HIS A 373 20.00 2.36 -4.80
N TYR A 374 20.38 2.70 -6.03
CA TYR A 374 21.68 2.30 -6.61
C TYR A 374 22.85 3.17 -6.14
N THR A 375 23.16 3.09 -4.86
CA THR A 375 24.22 3.85 -4.21
C THR A 375 25.02 2.96 -3.25
N LYS A 376 26.02 3.54 -2.57
CA LYS A 376 26.81 2.80 -1.57
C LYS A 376 26.13 2.70 -0.20
N ASN A 377 25.11 3.53 0.06
CA ASN A 377 24.36 3.53 1.31
C ASN A 377 22.91 3.94 1.00
N ALA A 378 21.94 3.11 1.35
CA ALA A 378 20.54 3.51 1.31
C ALA A 378 20.25 4.57 2.38
N ASP A 379 19.80 5.76 1.97
CA ASP A 379 19.34 6.85 2.84
C ASP A 379 17.80 6.91 2.93
N TYR A 380 17.16 5.74 2.80
CA TYR A 380 15.72 5.61 2.96
C TYR A 380 15.33 5.92 4.40
N GLN A 381 14.28 6.73 4.59
CA GLN A 381 13.90 7.24 5.91
C GLN A 381 13.05 6.24 6.70
N GLY A 382 12.40 5.31 6.00
CA GLY A 382 11.57 4.26 6.60
C GLY A 382 12.37 3.02 6.99
N LYS A 383 11.67 2.06 7.60
CA LYS A 383 12.23 0.72 7.85
C LYS A 383 12.17 -0.10 6.57
N PHE A 384 13.22 -0.86 6.29
CA PHE A 384 13.29 -1.77 5.14
C PHE A 384 14.03 -3.04 5.54
N LYS A 385 13.69 -4.14 4.88
CA LYS A 385 14.29 -5.46 5.10
C LYS A 385 15.25 -5.83 3.97
N PHE A 386 14.97 -5.32 2.77
CA PHE A 386 15.74 -5.60 1.57
C PHE A 386 16.15 -4.31 0.88
N TRP A 387 17.33 -4.32 0.27
CA TRP A 387 17.87 -3.20 -0.49
C TRP A 387 18.49 -3.68 -1.80
N GLN A 388 17.88 -3.30 -2.92
CA GLN A 388 18.46 -3.43 -4.25
C GLN A 388 19.45 -2.29 -4.47
N PHE A 389 20.73 -2.61 -4.41
CA PHE A 389 21.82 -1.63 -4.43
C PHE A 389 22.52 -1.53 -5.79
N SER A 390 22.24 -2.43 -6.72
CA SER A 390 22.77 -2.39 -8.07
C SER A 390 21.80 -3.03 -9.07
N ALA A 391 21.68 -2.42 -10.25
CA ALA A 391 21.00 -3.00 -11.41
C ALA A 391 21.98 -3.50 -12.51
N ALA A 392 23.27 -3.60 -12.18
CA ALA A 392 24.32 -3.98 -13.13
C ALA A 392 25.41 -4.83 -12.48
N GLY A 393 24.98 -5.74 -11.62
CA GLY A 393 25.79 -6.77 -11.00
C GLY A 393 26.43 -7.71 -12.01
N LYS A 394 27.64 -8.17 -11.70
CA LYS A 394 28.35 -9.24 -12.40
C LYS A 394 28.66 -10.38 -11.44
N ILE A 395 28.15 -11.57 -11.77
CA ILE A 395 28.30 -12.78 -10.97
C ILE A 395 28.51 -14.00 -11.88
N ASP A 396 29.38 -14.94 -11.48
CA ASP A 396 29.49 -16.21 -12.19
C ASP A 396 28.19 -17.00 -12.06
N GLY A 397 27.70 -17.54 -13.17
CA GLY A 397 26.40 -18.21 -13.26
C GLY A 397 25.25 -17.34 -13.77
N VAL A 398 25.47 -16.02 -14.01
CA VAL A 398 24.55 -15.18 -14.80
C VAL A 398 25.25 -14.71 -16.08
N PRO A 399 24.72 -15.00 -17.28
CA PRO A 399 25.32 -14.56 -18.55
C PRO A 399 25.42 -13.04 -18.72
N GLY A 400 24.48 -12.30 -18.11
CA GLY A 400 24.25 -10.87 -18.34
C GLY A 400 24.56 -9.97 -17.15
N ASP A 401 23.83 -8.86 -17.06
CA ASP A 401 23.73 -8.06 -15.84
C ASP A 401 22.66 -8.67 -14.93
N VAL A 402 22.84 -8.52 -13.62
CA VAL A 402 21.88 -8.96 -12.61
C VAL A 402 21.68 -7.88 -11.56
N ASP A 403 20.48 -7.81 -11.04
CA ASP A 403 20.18 -6.94 -9.92
C ASP A 403 20.73 -7.60 -8.64
N MET A 404 21.31 -6.79 -7.74
CA MET A 404 21.96 -7.29 -6.52
C MET A 404 21.33 -6.66 -5.29
N ASP A 405 21.10 -7.52 -4.30
CA ASP A 405 20.33 -7.21 -3.11
C ASP A 405 21.05 -7.52 -1.83
N ILE A 406 20.75 -6.75 -0.80
CA ILE A 406 21.06 -7.06 0.59
C ILE A 406 19.77 -7.34 1.34
N MET A 407 19.76 -8.41 2.14
CA MET A 407 18.76 -8.65 3.17
C MET A 407 19.39 -8.38 4.54
N TYR A 408 18.73 -7.56 5.36
CA TYR A 408 19.12 -7.28 6.75
C TYR A 408 18.44 -8.26 7.69
N GLU A 409 19.14 -8.88 8.63
CA GLU A 409 18.59 -9.84 9.60
C GLU A 409 17.89 -9.20 10.79
#